data_AF-A0A7D9LRG0-F1
#
_entry.id   AF-A0A7D9LRG0-F1
#
_cell.length_a   1.000
_cell.length_b   1.000
_cell.length_c   1.000
_cell.angle_alpha   90.00
_cell.angle_beta   90.00
_cell.angle_gamma   90.00
#
_symmetry.space_group_name_H-M   'P 1'
#
loop_
_entity.id
_entity.type
_entity.pdbx_description
1 polymer ?
#
loop_
_entity_poly.entity_id
_entity_poly.type
_entity_poly.pdbx_seq_one_letter_code
_entity_poly.pdbx_strand_id
1 'polypeptide(L)'
;MEVDGFYGGNFVLSRSKDRIMIRSWLKQTVIIETMHISCKSDTYKKRHNYGGVIIYQYDGKSEWRTANNTRCKSGYIAIQDTDSENVKKWIGKEPGQVHGAVYRNVFGESKTESVVGEGFAIQNGEIKFNSSVFNSPENSVFHDGQKWMNEWSKRCVRKIVKEWMTAGSSGVKGRNFDVKQLLSCDSEDNTQYCNIL
;
A
#
# COMPACT_ATOMS: atom_id res chain seq x y z
N MET A 1 -7.73 20.95 -30.65
CA MET A 1 -7.93 21.25 -29.21
C MET A 1 -7.38 20.04 -28.47
N GLU A 2 -6.10 20.10 -28.12
CA GLU A 2 -5.47 19.10 -27.26
C GLU A 2 -6.06 19.24 -25.87
N VAL A 3 -6.61 18.15 -25.35
CA VAL A 3 -7.08 18.08 -23.97
C VAL A 3 -5.86 18.14 -23.06
N ASP A 4 -5.84 19.16 -22.19
CA ASP A 4 -4.85 19.34 -21.14
C ASP A 4 -4.53 17.99 -20.46
N GLY A 5 -3.27 17.57 -20.62
CA GLY A 5 -2.78 16.29 -20.13
C GLY A 5 -2.88 16.22 -18.62
N PHE A 6 -3.61 15.23 -18.10
CA PHE A 6 -3.54 14.84 -16.70
C PHE A 6 -2.09 14.46 -16.37
N TYR A 7 -1.40 15.26 -15.55
CA TYR A 7 -0.10 14.89 -15.01
C TYR A 7 -0.31 13.92 -13.84
N GLY A 8 0.18 12.69 -13.98
CA GLY A 8 0.15 11.67 -12.93
C GLY A 8 -0.95 10.60 -13.06
N GLY A 9 -0.93 9.63 -12.15
CA GLY A 9 -1.91 8.54 -12.12
C GLY A 9 -3.16 8.88 -11.33
N ASN A 10 -4.29 8.29 -11.73
CA ASN A 10 -5.58 8.47 -11.06
C ASN A 10 -6.12 7.12 -10.56
N PHE A 11 -6.52 7.08 -9.30
CA PHE A 11 -7.18 5.94 -8.69
C PHE A 11 -8.69 6.13 -8.82
N VAL A 12 -9.32 5.28 -9.63
CA VAL A 12 -10.76 5.29 -9.85
C VAL A 12 -11.39 4.02 -9.31
N LEU A 13 -12.60 4.12 -8.77
CA LEU A 13 -13.39 2.96 -8.40
C LEU A 13 -14.16 2.43 -9.61
N SER A 14 -14.35 1.12 -9.68
CA SER A 14 -15.40 0.58 -10.55
C SER A 14 -16.78 1.06 -10.10
N ARG A 15 -17.77 1.01 -11.01
CA ARG A 15 -19.16 1.33 -10.69
C ARG A 15 -19.71 0.50 -9.53
N SER A 16 -19.33 -0.77 -9.46
CA SER A 16 -19.69 -1.70 -8.39
C SER A 16 -18.87 -1.53 -7.10
N LYS A 17 -17.87 -0.64 -7.10
CA LYS A 17 -16.88 -0.46 -6.02
C LYS A 17 -16.18 -1.77 -5.60
N ASP A 18 -16.12 -2.74 -6.51
CA ASP A 18 -15.50 -4.05 -6.30
C ASP A 18 -13.99 -4.06 -6.58
N ARG A 19 -13.47 -3.01 -7.22
CA ARG A 19 -12.07 -2.88 -7.57
C ARG A 19 -11.62 -1.42 -7.58
N ILE A 20 -10.37 -1.21 -7.19
CA ILE A 20 -9.64 0.03 -7.42
C ILE A 20 -8.89 -0.13 -8.75
N MET A 21 -8.96 0.88 -9.62
CA MET A 21 -8.21 0.93 -10.87
C MET A 21 -7.24 2.09 -10.81
N ILE A 22 -5.95 1.82 -10.97
CA ILE A 22 -4.92 2.85 -11.10
C ILE A 22 -4.69 3.08 -12.58
N ARG A 23 -5.05 4.26 -13.08
CA ARG A 23 -4.86 4.65 -14.48
C ARG A 23 -3.68 5.60 -14.57
N SER A 24 -2.64 5.20 -15.29
CA SER A 24 -1.53 6.10 -15.64
C SER A 24 -1.92 7.05 -16.77
N TRP A 25 -1.18 8.15 -16.90
CA TRP A 25 -1.30 9.04 -18.07
C TRP A 25 -0.90 8.36 -19.41
N LEU A 26 -0.18 7.24 -19.37
CA LEU A 26 0.18 6.41 -20.53
C LEU A 26 -0.94 5.40 -20.86
N LYS A 27 -2.12 5.56 -20.27
CA LYS A 27 -3.30 4.69 -20.44
C LYS A 27 -3.09 3.24 -19.98
N GLN A 28 -2.02 2.95 -19.24
CA GLN A 28 -1.86 1.68 -18.54
C GLN A 28 -2.79 1.64 -17.32
N THR A 29 -3.36 0.47 -17.05
CA THR A 29 -4.31 0.27 -15.95
C THR A 29 -3.88 -0.89 -15.07
N VAL A 30 -3.82 -0.66 -13.75
CA VAL A 30 -3.68 -1.70 -12.74
C VAL A 30 -5.01 -1.92 -12.04
N ILE A 31 -5.42 -3.18 -11.87
CA ILE A 31 -6.68 -3.53 -11.22
C ILE A 31 -6.36 -4.20 -9.88
N ILE A 32 -7.02 -3.73 -8.82
CA ILE A 32 -6.92 -4.28 -7.47
C ILE A 32 -8.31 -4.69 -7.01
N GLU A 33 -8.52 -6.01 -6.90
CA GLU A 33 -9.76 -6.63 -6.40
C GLU A 33 -9.57 -7.23 -4.99
N THR A 34 -8.33 -7.55 -4.63
CA THR A 34 -7.99 -8.11 -3.31
C THR A 34 -6.77 -7.40 -2.76
N MET A 35 -6.79 -7.08 -1.48
CA MET A 35 -5.59 -6.68 -0.74
C MET A 35 -5.07 -7.86 0.07
N HIS A 36 -3.78 -8.16 -0.08
CA HIS A 36 -3.14 -9.31 0.54
C HIS A 36 -2.08 -8.88 1.56
N ILE A 37 -2.26 -9.16 2.85
CA ILE A 37 -1.19 -8.92 3.83
C ILE A 37 -0.18 -10.07 3.84
N SER A 38 1.09 -9.72 3.67
CA SER A 38 2.20 -10.66 3.60
C SER A 38 2.30 -11.52 4.84
N CYS A 39 2.58 -12.81 4.66
CA CYS A 39 2.98 -13.69 5.76
C CYS A 39 4.30 -13.28 6.42
N LYS A 40 5.10 -12.43 5.75
CA LYS A 40 6.31 -11.86 6.30
C LYS A 40 6.05 -10.65 7.19
N SER A 41 4.82 -10.14 7.25
CA SER A 41 4.48 -9.02 8.12
C SER A 41 4.68 -9.41 9.59
N ASP A 42 5.21 -8.48 10.38
CA ASP A 42 5.38 -8.68 11.82
C ASP A 42 4.02 -8.64 12.52
N THR A 43 3.94 -9.21 13.71
CA THR A 43 2.75 -9.11 14.57
C THR A 43 2.75 -7.79 15.32
N TYR A 44 1.56 -7.24 15.57
CA TYR A 44 1.45 -5.98 16.28
C TYR A 44 1.78 -6.13 17.77
N LYS A 45 2.68 -5.24 18.22
CA LYS A 45 3.07 -5.00 19.62
C LYS A 45 2.83 -3.52 19.94
N LYS A 46 2.14 -3.26 21.05
CA LYS A 46 1.90 -1.89 21.53
C LYS A 46 3.23 -1.16 21.76
N ARG A 47 3.25 0.15 21.47
CA ARG A 47 4.39 1.07 21.64
C ARG A 47 5.57 0.85 20.68
N HIS A 48 5.49 -0.10 19.77
CA HIS A 48 6.45 -0.25 18.68
C HIS A 48 6.04 0.63 17.49
N ASN A 49 7.01 0.94 16.64
CA ASN A 49 6.79 1.64 15.37
C ASN A 49 6.87 0.67 14.20
N TYR A 50 6.07 0.92 13.16
CA TYR A 50 6.02 0.05 11.99
C TYR A 50 6.07 0.87 10.71
N GLY A 51 6.72 0.31 9.70
CA GLY A 51 6.68 0.77 8.33
C GLY A 51 5.84 -0.19 7.51
N GLY A 52 5.00 0.37 6.65
CA GLY A 52 4.07 -0.35 5.81
C GLY A 52 4.21 0.05 4.35
N VAL A 53 4.07 -0.93 3.46
CA VAL A 53 3.99 -0.70 2.01
C VAL A 53 2.83 -1.51 1.43
N ILE A 54 2.20 -0.98 0.40
CA ILE A 54 1.26 -1.69 -0.46
C ILE A 54 1.78 -1.62 -1.90
N ILE A 55 1.89 -2.76 -2.58
CA ILE A 55 2.43 -2.87 -3.94
C ILE A 55 1.33 -3.26 -4.91
N TYR A 56 1.22 -2.50 -6.00
CA TYR A 56 0.23 -2.68 -7.04
C TYR A 56 0.81 -3.35 -8.27
N GLN A 57 2.06 -3.05 -8.61
CA GLN A 57 2.69 -3.52 -9.84
C GLN A 57 4.20 -3.62 -9.68
N TYR A 58 4.80 -4.55 -10.40
CA TYR A 58 6.25 -4.65 -10.60
C TYR A 58 6.52 -4.97 -12.08
N ASP A 59 7.39 -4.20 -12.75
CA ASP A 59 7.74 -4.39 -14.17
C ASP A 59 6.51 -4.53 -15.10
N GLY A 60 5.48 -3.71 -14.90
CA GLY A 60 4.26 -3.77 -15.71
C GLY A 60 3.31 -4.92 -15.36
N LYS A 61 3.66 -5.79 -14.39
CA LYS A 61 2.90 -7.00 -14.06
C LYS A 61 2.06 -6.83 -12.80
N SER A 62 0.84 -7.34 -12.84
CA SER A 62 -0.06 -7.47 -11.69
C SER A 62 0.17 -8.72 -10.86
N GLU A 63 0.92 -9.70 -11.37
CA GLU A 63 1.42 -10.86 -10.63
C GLU A 63 2.92 -11.05 -10.90
N TRP A 64 3.70 -11.24 -9.85
CA TRP A 64 5.16 -11.36 -9.97
C TRP A 64 5.76 -12.21 -8.87
N ARG A 65 7.06 -12.53 -9.03
CA ARG A 65 7.90 -13.13 -8.00
C ARG A 65 9.09 -12.21 -7.76
N THR A 66 9.43 -12.01 -6.49
CA THR A 66 10.59 -11.19 -6.09
C THR A 66 11.86 -12.02 -5.99
N ALA A 67 13.03 -11.38 -5.83
CA ALA A 67 14.32 -12.07 -5.71
C ALA A 67 14.36 -13.18 -4.64
N ASN A 68 13.61 -13.05 -3.54
CA ASN A 68 13.49 -14.09 -2.51
C ASN A 68 12.31 -15.07 -2.73
N ASN A 69 11.85 -15.19 -3.98
CA ASN A 69 10.78 -16.09 -4.43
C ASN A 69 9.40 -15.86 -3.77
N THR A 70 9.15 -14.67 -3.24
CA THR A 70 7.81 -14.30 -2.74
C THR A 70 6.88 -14.13 -3.92
N ARG A 71 5.77 -14.88 -3.95
CA ARG A 71 4.70 -14.66 -4.93
C ARG A 71 3.87 -13.45 -4.48
N CYS A 72 3.78 -12.47 -5.35
CA CYS A 72 3.03 -11.24 -5.12
C CYS A 72 1.96 -11.06 -6.20
N LYS A 73 0.94 -10.28 -5.85
CA LYS A 73 -0.11 -9.81 -6.77
C LYS A 73 -0.48 -8.37 -6.43
N SER A 74 -1.16 -7.66 -7.33
CA SER A 74 -1.63 -6.30 -7.06
C SER A 74 -2.42 -6.22 -5.75
N GLY A 75 -2.09 -5.23 -4.92
CA GLY A 75 -2.64 -5.08 -3.57
C GLY A 75 -1.84 -5.81 -2.48
N TYR A 76 -0.56 -6.12 -2.70
CA TYR A 76 0.28 -6.82 -1.72
C TYR A 76 0.79 -5.88 -0.64
N ILE A 77 0.36 -6.09 0.60
CA ILE A 77 0.71 -5.28 1.77
C ILE A 77 1.78 -5.98 2.59
N ALA A 78 2.76 -5.24 3.09
CA ALA A 78 3.67 -5.72 4.10
C ALA A 78 3.83 -4.70 5.22
N ILE A 79 3.87 -5.16 6.47
CA ILE A 79 4.02 -4.34 7.67
C ILE A 79 5.18 -4.91 8.49
N GLN A 80 6.21 -4.11 8.78
CA GLN A 80 7.35 -4.56 9.57
C GLN A 80 7.64 -3.63 10.74
N ASP A 81 8.06 -4.21 11.86
CA ASP A 81 8.54 -3.52 13.05
C ASP A 81 9.86 -2.82 12.71
N THR A 82 9.86 -1.49 12.74
CA THR A 82 11.04 -0.68 12.40
C THR A 82 12.10 -0.73 13.47
N ASP A 83 11.75 -1.20 14.68
CA ASP A 83 12.68 -1.40 15.77
C ASP A 83 13.38 -2.77 15.70
N SER A 84 12.95 -3.66 14.79
CA SER A 84 13.57 -4.96 14.59
C SER A 84 14.92 -4.86 13.86
N GLU A 85 15.89 -5.69 14.25
CA GLU A 85 17.21 -5.74 13.61
C GLU A 85 17.14 -6.15 12.12
N ASN A 86 16.11 -6.90 11.74
CA ASN A 86 15.87 -7.29 10.35
C ASN A 86 15.60 -6.09 9.44
N VAL A 87 14.90 -5.06 9.96
CA VAL A 87 14.62 -3.83 9.22
C VAL A 87 15.73 -2.80 9.44
N LYS A 88 16.16 -2.59 10.69
CA LYS A 88 17.17 -1.58 11.05
C LYS A 88 18.44 -1.64 10.21
N LYS A 89 18.94 -2.85 9.92
CA LYS A 89 20.17 -3.03 9.13
C LYS A 89 20.12 -2.44 7.72
N TRP A 90 18.91 -2.18 7.20
CA TRP A 90 18.65 -1.58 5.87
C TRP A 90 18.30 -0.09 5.95
N ILE A 91 17.96 0.44 7.13
CA ILE A 91 17.65 1.86 7.30
C ILE A 91 18.90 2.68 6.96
N GLY A 92 18.73 3.70 6.11
CA GLY A 92 19.82 4.52 5.58
C GLY A 92 20.60 3.89 4.42
N LYS A 93 20.34 2.63 4.06
CA LYS A 93 20.94 1.95 2.89
C LYS A 93 19.97 1.78 1.72
N GLU A 94 18.68 2.00 1.96
CA GLU A 94 17.62 1.84 0.96
C GLU A 94 16.90 3.17 0.69
N PRO A 95 16.39 3.39 -0.54
CA PRO A 95 15.61 4.58 -0.88
C PRO A 95 14.41 4.77 0.05
N GLY A 96 14.21 5.99 0.55
CA GLY A 96 13.08 6.28 1.44
C GLY A 96 13.24 5.69 2.84
N GLN A 97 14.48 5.36 3.21
CA GLN A 97 14.93 4.91 4.53
C GLN A 97 14.06 3.78 5.09
N VAL A 98 12.99 4.11 5.82
CA VAL A 98 12.08 3.15 6.43
C VAL A 98 11.33 2.32 5.38
N HIS A 99 10.65 2.94 4.41
CA HIS A 99 9.84 2.16 3.46
C HIS A 99 10.69 1.32 2.51
N GLY A 100 11.87 1.83 2.11
CA GLY A 100 12.85 1.04 1.36
C GLY A 100 13.39 -0.14 2.16
N ALA A 101 13.70 0.06 3.45
CA ALA A 101 14.14 -1.01 4.34
C ALA A 101 13.07 -2.11 4.51
N VAL A 102 11.80 -1.71 4.68
CA VAL A 102 10.66 -2.64 4.74
C VAL A 102 10.56 -3.44 3.44
N TYR A 103 10.58 -2.75 2.30
CA TYR A 103 10.53 -3.38 0.98
C TYR A 103 11.68 -4.39 0.82
N ARG A 104 12.92 -3.96 1.07
CA ARG A 104 14.11 -4.81 0.98
C ARG A 104 14.00 -6.06 1.85
N ASN A 105 13.57 -5.90 3.09
CA ASN A 105 13.46 -7.03 4.02
C ASN A 105 12.42 -8.06 3.56
N VAL A 106 11.27 -7.58 3.06
CA VAL A 106 10.15 -8.45 2.64
C VAL A 106 10.44 -9.13 1.31
N PHE A 107 10.96 -8.39 0.33
CA PHE A 107 11.05 -8.82 -1.07
C PHE A 107 12.44 -9.31 -1.48
N GLY A 108 13.48 -9.01 -0.68
CA GLY A 108 14.85 -9.48 -0.90
C GLY A 108 15.62 -8.68 -1.94
N GLU A 109 15.04 -7.60 -2.46
CA GLU A 109 15.61 -6.73 -3.49
C GLU A 109 15.33 -5.26 -3.13
N SER A 110 16.15 -4.36 -3.67
CA SER A 110 15.97 -2.92 -3.45
C SER A 110 14.82 -2.41 -4.32
N LYS A 111 14.08 -1.41 -3.84
CA LYS A 111 13.02 -0.78 -4.65
C LYS A 111 13.63 -0.14 -5.89
N THR A 112 13.03 -0.41 -7.04
CA THR A 112 13.30 0.27 -8.31
C THR A 112 12.14 1.20 -8.71
N GLU A 113 12.31 1.95 -9.81
CA GLU A 113 11.26 2.77 -10.41
C GLU A 113 10.10 1.95 -10.98
N SER A 114 10.33 0.66 -11.30
CA SER A 114 9.31 -0.22 -11.86
C SER A 114 8.30 -0.73 -10.83
N VAL A 115 8.54 -0.47 -9.53
CA VAL A 115 7.62 -0.74 -8.42
C VAL A 115 6.59 0.39 -8.33
N VAL A 116 5.33 0.06 -8.56
CA VAL A 116 4.19 0.95 -8.29
C VAL A 116 3.56 0.53 -6.96
N GLY A 117 3.46 1.45 -6.01
CA GLY A 117 2.95 1.17 -4.67
C GLY A 117 2.93 2.40 -3.79
N GLU A 118 2.30 2.28 -2.63
CA GLU A 118 2.18 3.37 -1.65
C GLU A 118 2.74 2.95 -0.29
N GLY A 119 3.18 3.92 0.52
CA GLY A 119 3.76 3.73 1.84
C GLY A 119 2.93 4.36 2.94
N PHE A 120 2.97 3.75 4.12
CA PHE A 120 2.33 4.20 5.35
C PHE A 120 3.17 3.83 6.56
N ALA A 121 2.95 4.50 7.69
CA ALA A 121 3.61 4.20 8.95
C ALA A 121 2.59 4.00 10.06
N ILE A 122 2.98 3.25 11.09
CA ILE A 122 2.28 3.19 12.36
C ILE A 122 3.24 3.70 13.43
N GLN A 123 2.88 4.80 14.09
CA GLN A 123 3.69 5.41 15.15
C GLN A 123 2.85 5.62 16.38
N ASN A 124 3.25 5.05 17.52
CA ASN A 124 2.47 5.11 18.77
C ASN A 124 1.00 4.67 18.61
N GLY A 125 0.73 3.72 17.71
CA GLY A 125 -0.62 3.24 17.40
C GLY A 125 -1.41 4.09 16.41
N GLU A 126 -0.88 5.22 15.95
CA GLU A 126 -1.51 6.07 14.93
C GLU A 126 -1.01 5.73 13.53
N ILE A 127 -1.93 5.67 12.56
CA ILE A 127 -1.62 5.38 11.16
C ILE A 127 -1.35 6.69 10.41
N LYS A 128 -0.18 6.79 9.78
CA LYS A 128 0.24 7.94 8.96
C LYS A 128 0.40 7.50 7.50
N PHE A 129 -0.13 8.30 6.58
CA PHE A 129 -0.29 7.93 5.17
C PHE A 129 0.59 8.76 4.23
N ASN A 130 1.83 9.03 4.64
CA ASN A 130 2.77 9.85 3.86
C ASN A 130 4.06 9.10 3.53
N SER A 131 4.51 9.20 2.29
CA SER A 131 5.77 8.61 1.81
C SER A 131 6.23 9.28 0.54
N SER A 132 7.37 9.97 0.56
CA SER A 132 7.88 10.59 -0.67
C SER A 132 8.39 9.57 -1.69
N VAL A 133 8.91 8.42 -1.24
CA VAL A 133 9.51 7.42 -2.15
C VAL A 133 8.49 6.46 -2.76
N PHE A 134 7.39 6.21 -2.07
CA PHE A 134 6.31 5.38 -2.60
C PHE A 134 5.18 6.22 -3.18
N ASN A 135 4.67 7.24 -2.47
CA ASN A 135 3.45 7.93 -2.90
C ASN A 135 3.72 9.02 -3.96
N SER A 136 4.94 9.59 -3.97
CA SER A 136 5.36 10.59 -4.96
C SER A 136 6.74 10.29 -5.57
N PRO A 137 6.96 9.10 -6.17
CA PRO A 137 8.24 8.81 -6.80
C PRO A 137 8.47 9.74 -7.99
N GLU A 138 9.69 10.22 -8.14
CA GLU A 138 10.09 11.00 -9.31
C GLU A 138 9.80 10.21 -10.61
N ASN A 139 9.39 10.93 -11.66
CA ASN A 139 9.10 10.37 -12.99
C ASN A 139 8.02 9.27 -13.05
N SER A 140 7.25 9.09 -11.98
CA SER A 140 6.21 8.06 -11.96
C SER A 140 4.97 8.47 -12.76
N VAL A 141 4.60 7.62 -13.70
CA VAL A 141 3.37 7.75 -14.51
C VAL A 141 2.09 7.35 -13.79
N PHE A 142 2.21 6.71 -12.61
CA PHE A 142 1.11 6.14 -11.83
C PHE A 142 0.76 6.93 -10.56
N HIS A 143 1.50 8.00 -10.25
CA HIS A 143 1.32 8.79 -9.03
C HIS A 143 1.00 10.24 -9.42
N ASP A 144 0.23 10.94 -8.59
CA ASP A 144 -0.23 12.32 -8.81
C ASP A 144 0.76 13.38 -8.30
N GLY A 145 1.97 12.96 -7.91
CA GLY A 145 3.01 13.81 -7.33
C GLY A 145 2.76 14.18 -5.86
N GLN A 146 1.68 13.72 -5.23
CA GLN A 146 1.40 13.98 -3.83
C GLN A 146 2.08 12.95 -2.93
N LYS A 147 2.71 13.41 -1.84
CA LYS A 147 3.30 12.50 -0.85
C LYS A 147 2.26 11.69 -0.05
N TRP A 148 0.99 11.97 -0.23
CA TRP A 148 -0.12 11.36 0.51
C TRP A 148 -0.61 10.11 -0.20
N MET A 149 -0.93 9.08 0.56
CA MET A 149 -1.61 7.91 0.00
C MET A 149 -2.98 8.33 -0.53
N ASN A 150 -3.31 7.81 -1.71
CA ASN A 150 -4.60 7.96 -2.36
C ASN A 150 -5.74 7.56 -1.42
N GLU A 151 -6.86 8.27 -1.52
CA GLU A 151 -7.96 8.14 -0.56
C GLU A 151 -8.58 6.73 -0.55
N TRP A 152 -8.69 6.07 -1.70
CA TRP A 152 -9.23 4.71 -1.78
C TRP A 152 -8.30 3.68 -1.15
N SER A 153 -7.00 3.78 -1.45
CA SER A 153 -5.95 2.98 -0.81
C SER A 153 -5.93 3.20 0.70
N LYS A 154 -6.00 4.47 1.13
CA LYS A 154 -6.02 4.88 2.53
C LYS A 154 -7.18 4.25 3.28
N ARG A 155 -8.39 4.26 2.71
CA ARG A 155 -9.59 3.65 3.30
C ARG A 155 -9.37 2.15 3.56
N CYS A 156 -8.91 1.43 2.53
CA CYS A 156 -8.67 0.00 2.63
C CYS A 156 -7.53 -0.36 3.60
N VAL A 157 -6.38 0.32 3.49
CA VAL A 157 -5.22 0.10 4.37
C VAL A 157 -5.60 0.39 5.82
N ARG A 158 -6.39 1.44 6.09
CA ARG A 158 -6.86 1.74 7.46
C ARG A 158 -7.63 0.56 8.07
N LYS A 159 -8.59 -0.03 7.34
CA LYS A 159 -9.38 -1.17 7.84
C LYS A 159 -8.48 -2.39 8.09
N ILE A 160 -7.59 -2.71 7.14
CA ILE A 160 -6.67 -3.85 7.26
C ILE A 160 -5.69 -3.68 8.42
N VAL A 161 -5.11 -2.49 8.59
CA VAL A 161 -4.18 -2.20 9.70
C VAL A 161 -4.90 -2.28 11.05
N LYS A 162 -6.15 -1.81 11.16
CA LYS A 162 -6.96 -1.96 12.38
C LYS A 162 -7.22 -3.43 12.72
N GLU A 163 -7.52 -4.26 11.72
CA GLU A 163 -7.70 -5.69 11.94
C GLU A 163 -6.38 -6.37 12.35
N TRP A 164 -5.28 -6.03 11.69
CA TRP A 164 -3.94 -6.51 12.04
C TRP A 164 -3.52 -6.11 13.46
N MET A 165 -3.80 -4.87 13.88
CA MET A 165 -3.58 -4.40 15.25
C MET A 165 -4.42 -5.16 16.26
N THR A 166 -5.70 -5.38 15.96
CA THR A 166 -6.63 -6.12 16.82
C THR A 166 -6.19 -7.57 17.01
N ALA A 167 -5.69 -8.19 15.93
CA ALA A 167 -5.20 -9.56 15.97
C ALA A 167 -3.93 -9.72 16.82
N GLY A 168 -3.06 -8.71 16.85
CA GLY A 168 -1.86 -8.70 17.68
C GLY A 168 -0.94 -9.90 17.42
N SER A 169 -0.51 -10.56 18.49
CA SER A 169 0.34 -11.76 18.43
C SER A 169 -0.35 -12.98 17.80
N SER A 170 -1.69 -13.00 17.74
CA SER A 170 -2.42 -14.12 17.12
C SER A 170 -2.32 -14.11 15.59
N GLY A 171 -1.98 -12.97 14.99
CA GLY A 171 -1.99 -12.77 13.55
C GLY A 171 -3.41 -12.72 12.96
N VAL A 172 -3.54 -12.10 11.79
CA VAL A 172 -4.84 -11.93 11.11
C VAL A 172 -5.45 -13.28 10.69
N LYS A 173 -6.77 -13.41 10.88
CA LYS A 173 -7.53 -14.59 10.45
C LYS A 173 -7.82 -14.49 8.95
N GLY A 174 -6.88 -15.01 8.16
CA GLY A 174 -6.89 -14.84 6.71
C GLY A 174 -6.06 -13.63 6.29
N ARG A 175 -5.50 -13.72 5.09
CA ARG A 175 -4.56 -12.71 4.57
C ARG A 175 -5.09 -11.97 3.35
N ASN A 176 -6.24 -12.37 2.82
CA ASN A 176 -6.86 -11.78 1.64
C ASN A 176 -8.12 -11.03 2.06
N PHE A 177 -8.16 -9.75 1.72
CA PHE A 177 -9.27 -8.85 1.99
C PHE A 177 -9.88 -8.42 0.68
N ASP A 178 -11.19 -8.62 0.53
CA ASP A 178 -11.93 -8.23 -0.66
C ASP A 178 -12.12 -6.70 -0.71
N VAL A 179 -11.79 -6.07 -1.84
CA VAL A 179 -11.86 -4.61 -1.96
C VAL A 179 -13.29 -4.08 -1.81
N LYS A 180 -14.30 -4.83 -2.28
CA LYS A 180 -15.71 -4.45 -2.13
C LYS A 180 -16.10 -4.34 -0.65
N GLN A 181 -15.66 -5.30 0.17
CA GLN A 181 -15.90 -5.30 1.62
C GLN A 181 -15.13 -4.17 2.32
N LEU A 182 -13.90 -3.88 1.90
CA LEU A 182 -13.12 -2.79 2.48
C LEU A 182 -13.73 -1.41 2.16
N LEU A 183 -14.33 -1.26 0.97
CA LEU A 183 -14.93 -0.02 0.50
C LEU A 183 -16.40 0.14 0.89
N SER A 184 -17.06 -0.87 1.44
CA SER A 184 -18.41 -0.70 1.98
C SER A 184 -18.40 0.31 3.14
N CYS A 185 -19.48 1.08 3.27
CA CYS A 185 -19.68 1.97 4.41
C CYS A 185 -19.90 1.12 5.66
N ASP A 186 -19.13 1.39 6.71
CA ASP A 186 -19.42 0.86 8.04
C ASP A 186 -20.45 1.78 8.69
N SER A 187 -21.32 1.24 9.55
CA SER A 187 -22.34 2.02 10.28
C SER A 187 -21.76 3.05 11.25
N GLU A 188 -20.45 3.03 11.49
CA GLU A 188 -19.72 3.93 12.39
C GLU A 188 -18.86 4.99 11.67
N ASP A 189 -18.80 4.97 10.33
CA ASP A 189 -18.13 6.04 9.58
C ASP A 189 -19.03 7.27 9.55
N ASN A 190 -18.63 8.30 10.30
CA ASN A 190 -19.30 9.59 10.42
C ASN A 190 -19.44 10.25 9.03
N THR A 191 -20.60 10.02 8.40
CA THR A 191 -21.40 10.78 7.40
C THR A 191 -20.78 11.66 6.30
N GLN A 192 -19.48 11.92 6.23
CA GLN A 192 -18.92 12.76 5.16
C GLN A 192 -18.55 11.97 3.89
N TYR A 193 -18.34 10.65 3.97
CA TYR A 193 -17.82 9.84 2.86
C TYR A 193 -18.82 8.86 2.24
N CYS A 194 -20.06 8.77 2.75
CA CYS A 194 -21.09 7.90 2.18
C CYS A 194 -22.08 8.65 1.25
N ASN A 195 -22.01 9.99 1.20
CA ASN A 195 -22.95 10.83 0.45
C ASN A 195 -22.34 11.50 -0.80
N ILE A 196 -21.54 10.76 -1.58
CA ILE A 196 -21.33 11.11 -2.98
C ILE A 196 -22.13 10.08 -3.78
N LEU A 197 -23.43 10.35 -3.88
CA LEU A 197 -24.36 9.77 -4.83
C LEU A 197 -24.50 10.73 -6.00
#